data_AF-A0A948B4X1-F1
#
_entry.id   AF-A0A948B4X1-F1
#
_cell.length_a   1.000
_cell.length_b   1.000
_cell.length_c   1.000
_cell.angle_alpha   90.00
_cell.angle_beta   90.00
_cell.angle_gamma   90.00
#
_symmetry.space_group_name_H-M   'P 1'
#
loop_
_entity.id
_entity.type
_entity.pdbx_description
1 polymer ?
#
loop_
_entity_poly.entity_id
_entity_poly.type
_entity_poly.pdbx_seq_one_letter_code
_entity_poly.pdbx_strand_id
1 'polypeptide(L)'
;MKTAENIKNVALILFIILGITHITSGLMLSNGYFMPTSMIINRVLDIPFAMTALIYAFMTIYTGIDEKSRKIPSIVMIIITLLIFLTLLYINLFIPDKSSLITTI
;
A
#
# COMPACT_ATOMS: atom_id res chain seq x y z
N MET A 1 -14.75 14.05 -14.88
CA MET A 1 -15.06 12.97 -13.91
C MET A 1 -14.65 11.57 -14.39
N LYS A 2 -14.86 11.20 -15.66
CA LYS A 2 -14.47 9.87 -16.21
C LYS A 2 -13.04 9.42 -15.89
N THR A 3 -12.05 10.29 -16.00
CA THR A 3 -10.65 9.95 -15.66
C THR A 3 -10.50 9.58 -14.18
N ALA A 4 -11.18 10.30 -13.29
CA ALA A 4 -11.10 10.05 -11.86
C ALA A 4 -11.73 8.70 -11.47
N GLU A 5 -12.86 8.37 -12.10
CA GLU A 5 -13.53 7.07 -11.96
C GLU A 5 -12.67 5.94 -12.51
N ASN A 6 -12.01 6.14 -13.66
CA ASN A 6 -11.10 5.15 -14.22
C ASN A 6 -9.91 4.87 -13.29
N ILE A 7 -9.29 5.92 -12.73
CA ILE A 7 -8.20 5.74 -11.76
C ILE A 7 -8.72 5.00 -10.53
N LYS A 8 -9.91 5.33 -10.01
CA LYS A 8 -10.53 4.61 -8.90
C LYS A 8 -10.67 3.12 -9.20
N ASN A 9 -11.19 2.76 -10.37
CA ASN A 9 -11.43 1.37 -10.74
C ASN A 9 -10.12 0.59 -10.93
N VAL A 10 -9.12 1.19 -11.58
CA VAL A 10 -7.80 0.57 -11.74
C VAL A 10 -7.11 0.41 -10.39
N ALA A 11 -7.17 1.43 -9.53
CA ALA A 11 -6.61 1.36 -8.19
C ALA A 11 -7.28 0.27 -7.34
N LEU A 12 -8.60 0.08 -7.47
CA LEU A 12 -9.31 -1.00 -6.78
C LEU A 12 -8.83 -2.38 -7.22
N ILE A 13 -8.70 -2.60 -8.53
CA ILE A 13 -8.22 -3.87 -9.07
C ILE A 13 -6.79 -4.15 -8.57
N LEU A 14 -5.90 -3.16 -8.63
CA LEU A 14 -4.54 -3.29 -8.12
C LEU A 14 -4.50 -3.52 -6.61
N PHE A 15 -5.33 -2.81 -5.84
CA PHE A 15 -5.43 -2.99 -4.40
C PHE A 15 -5.83 -4.42 -4.03
N ILE A 16 -6.79 -5.00 -4.75
CA ILE A 16 -7.22 -6.39 -4.53
C ILE A 16 -6.08 -7.36 -4.86
N ILE A 17 -5.45 -7.22 -6.03
CA ILE A 17 -4.35 -8.12 -6.45
C ILE A 17 -3.18 -8.03 -5.48
N LEU A 18 -2.68 -6.82 -5.24
CA LEU A 18 -1.55 -6.58 -4.34
C LEU A 18 -1.88 -6.97 -2.91
N GLY A 19 -3.09 -6.70 -2.43
CA GLY A 19 -3.53 -7.07 -1.09
C GLY A 19 -3.59 -8.57 -0.88
N ILE A 20 -4.16 -9.31 -1.83
CA ILE A 20 -4.17 -10.79 -1.77
C ILE A 20 -2.74 -11.31 -1.78
N THR A 21 -1.88 -10.83 -2.69
CA THR A 21 -0.49 -11.32 -2.77
C THR A 21 0.31 -10.96 -1.50
N HIS A 22 0.17 -9.75 -0.98
CA HIS A 22 0.85 -9.32 0.25
C HIS A 22 0.39 -10.16 1.44
N ILE A 23 -0.92 -10.30 1.67
CA ILE A 23 -1.47 -11.08 2.79
C ILE A 23 -1.05 -12.55 2.69
N THR A 24 -1.17 -13.17 1.51
CA THR A 24 -0.76 -14.56 1.32
C THR A 24 0.74 -14.75 1.54
N SER A 25 1.58 -13.84 1.04
CA SER A 25 3.03 -13.89 1.28
C SER A 25 3.39 -13.71 2.75
N GLY A 26 2.70 -12.83 3.48
CA GLY A 26 2.87 -12.66 4.92
C GLY A 26 2.47 -13.89 5.72
N LEU A 27 1.37 -14.56 5.33
CA LEU A 27 0.96 -15.84 5.93
C LEU A 27 1.97 -16.95 5.65
N MET A 28 2.49 -17.04 4.42
CA MET A 28 3.54 -18.00 4.07
C MET A 28 4.82 -17.77 4.89
N LEU A 29 5.23 -16.50 5.02
CA LEU A 29 6.38 -16.12 5.85
C LEU A 29 6.17 -16.51 7.31
N SER A 30 4.99 -16.23 7.88
CA SER A 30 4.65 -16.57 9.27
C SER A 30 4.64 -18.08 9.55
N ASN A 31 4.36 -18.90 8.55
CA ASN A 31 4.37 -20.36 8.67
C ASN A 31 5.69 -21.00 8.21
N GLY A 32 6.69 -20.19 7.83
CA GLY A 32 7.98 -20.67 7.35
C GLY A 32 7.98 -21.30 5.96
N TYR A 33 6.93 -21.08 5.17
CA TYR A 33 6.85 -21.57 3.79
C TYR A 33 7.58 -20.64 2.82
N PHE A 34 8.37 -21.24 1.92
CA PHE A 34 9.09 -20.53 0.86
C PHE A 34 9.88 -19.30 1.35
N MET A 35 10.52 -19.40 2.52
CA MET A 35 11.03 -18.27 3.31
C MET A 35 11.76 -17.14 2.56
N PRO A 36 12.75 -17.38 1.67
CA PRO A 36 13.39 -16.24 1.00
C PRO A 36 12.41 -15.54 0.06
N THR A 37 11.62 -16.31 -0.69
CA THR A 37 10.66 -15.78 -1.66
C THR A 37 9.50 -15.06 -0.99
N SER A 38 8.88 -15.66 0.04
CA SER A 38 7.73 -15.06 0.74
C SER A 38 8.13 -13.77 1.45
N MET A 39 9.35 -13.69 2.01
CA MET A 39 9.89 -12.47 2.60
C MET A 39 10.12 -11.36 1.59
N ILE A 40 10.77 -11.66 0.45
CA ILE A 40 11.01 -10.69 -0.61
C ILE A 40 9.69 -10.15 -1.14
N ILE A 41 8.73 -11.03 -1.44
CA ILE A 41 7.41 -10.62 -1.94
C ILE A 41 6.70 -9.74 -0.91
N ASN A 42 6.66 -10.16 0.36
CA ASN A 42 5.96 -9.41 1.40
C ASN A 42 6.55 -8.00 1.58
N ARG A 43 7.88 -7.87 1.54
CA ARG A 43 8.58 -6.59 1.70
C ARG A 43 8.46 -5.70 0.45
N VAL A 44 8.59 -6.26 -0.74
CA VAL A 44 8.47 -5.51 -2.00
C VAL A 44 7.04 -4.98 -2.19
N LEU A 45 6.02 -5.74 -1.78
CA LEU A 45 4.63 -5.37 -1.97
C LEU A 45 4.09 -4.39 -0.93
N ASP A 46 4.76 -4.17 0.18
CA ASP A 46 4.28 -3.33 1.29
C ASP A 46 3.95 -1.89 0.84
N ILE A 47 4.92 -1.20 0.21
CA ILE A 47 4.72 0.16 -0.30
C ILE A 47 3.72 0.20 -1.48
N PRO A 48 3.85 -0.63 -2.54
CA PRO A 48 2.87 -0.66 -3.64
C PRO A 48 1.42 -0.92 -3.17
N PHE A 49 1.24 -1.85 -2.23
CA PHE A 49 -0.07 -2.15 -1.67
C PHE A 49 -0.66 -0.94 -0.94
N ALA A 50 0.10 -0.34 -0.02
CA ALA A 50 -0.37 0.85 0.69
C ALA A 50 -0.67 2.02 -0.26
N MET A 51 0.17 2.24 -1.27
CA MET A 51 -0.03 3.32 -2.24
C MET A 51 -1.31 3.12 -3.05
N THR A 52 -1.59 1.91 -3.52
CA THR A 52 -2.83 1.62 -4.26
C THR A 52 -4.07 1.78 -3.37
N ALA A 53 -3.98 1.42 -2.10
CA ALA A 53 -5.04 1.68 -1.12
C ALA A 53 -5.32 3.17 -0.95
N LEU A 54 -4.27 3.99 -0.80
CA LEU A 54 -4.39 5.44 -0.64
C LEU A 54 -4.94 6.12 -1.89
N ILE A 55 -4.48 5.71 -3.08
CA ILE A 55 -5.03 6.22 -4.35
C ILE A 55 -6.51 5.86 -4.47
N TYR A 56 -6.89 4.62 -4.16
CA TYR A 56 -8.29 4.20 -4.20
C TYR A 56 -9.16 5.02 -3.22
N ALA A 57 -8.71 5.19 -1.98
CA ALA A 57 -9.41 5.99 -0.97
C ALA A 57 -9.54 7.45 -1.41
N PHE A 58 -8.46 8.05 -1.91
CA PHE A 58 -8.46 9.42 -2.42
C PHE A 58 -9.44 9.60 -3.56
N MET A 59 -9.42 8.74 -4.57
CA MET A 59 -10.30 8.85 -5.73
C MET A 59 -11.76 8.59 -5.39
N THR A 60 -12.03 7.72 -4.41
CA THR A 60 -13.38 7.49 -3.89
C THR A 60 -13.94 8.75 -3.25
N ILE A 61 -13.16 9.41 -2.38
CA ILE A 61 -13.56 10.69 -1.76
C ILE A 61 -13.68 11.79 -2.82
N TYR A 62 -12.70 11.90 -3.72
CA TYR A 62 -12.66 12.92 -4.77
C TYR A 62 -13.88 12.84 -5.70
N THR A 63 -14.31 11.63 -6.06
CA THR A 63 -15.50 11.45 -6.92
C THR A 63 -16.83 11.64 -6.16
N GLY A 64 -16.84 11.47 -4.84
CA GLY A 64 -18.03 11.63 -4.00
C GLY A 64 -18.31 13.06 -3.52
N ILE A 65 -17.32 13.97 -3.55
CA ILE A 65 -17.49 15.37 -3.14
C ILE A 65 -17.88 16.25 -4.33
N ASP A 66 -18.61 17.33 -4.08
CA ASP A 66 -19.02 18.28 -5.10
C ASP A 66 -17.86 19.19 -5.56
N GLU A 67 -17.75 19.51 -6.86
CA GLU A 67 -16.55 20.11 -7.45
C GLU A 67 -16.08 21.40 -6.77
N LYS A 68 -17.02 22.24 -6.35
CA LYS A 68 -16.74 23.53 -5.69
C LYS A 68 -16.11 23.36 -4.30
N SER A 69 -16.34 22.23 -3.65
CA SER A 69 -15.92 21.95 -2.27
C SER A 69 -14.70 21.03 -2.19
N ARG A 70 -14.17 20.55 -3.33
CA ARG A 70 -13.08 19.54 -3.36
C ARG A 70 -11.71 20.06 -2.93
N LYS A 71 -11.44 21.37 -2.95
CA LYS A 71 -10.09 21.93 -2.72
C LYS A 71 -9.49 21.51 -1.38
N ILE A 72 -10.18 21.81 -0.28
CA ILE A 72 -9.66 21.55 1.08
C ILE A 72 -9.52 20.04 1.34
N PRO A 73 -10.55 19.19 1.11
CA PRO A 73 -10.42 17.75 1.28
C PRO A 73 -9.29 17.15 0.44
N SER A 74 -9.08 17.65 -0.77
CA SER A 74 -8.01 17.13 -1.64
C SER A 74 -6.62 17.42 -1.07
N ILE A 75 -6.40 18.64 -0.57
CA ILE A 75 -5.13 19.02 0.07
C ILE A 75 -4.87 18.17 1.32
N VAL A 76 -5.90 18.01 2.17
CA VAL A 76 -5.78 17.20 3.39
C VAL A 76 -5.39 15.76 3.05
N MET A 77 -6.03 15.16 2.04
CA MET A 77 -5.71 13.80 1.63
C MET A 77 -4.30 13.66 1.03
N ILE A 78 -3.82 14.67 0.29
CA ILE A 78 -2.44 14.69 -0.21
C ILE A 78 -1.45 14.69 0.96
N ILE A 79 -1.68 15.52 1.98
CA ILE A 79 -0.83 15.58 3.18
C ILE A 79 -0.83 14.23 3.91
N ILE A 80 -2.01 13.64 4.14
CA ILE A 80 -2.13 12.33 4.79
C ILE A 80 -1.39 11.26 3.99
N THR A 81 -1.56 11.25 2.66
CA THR A 81 -0.88 10.30 1.76
C THR A 81 0.64 10.44 1.85
N LEU A 82 1.13 11.69 1.84
CA LEU A 82 2.57 11.97 1.96
C LEU A 82 3.13 11.48 3.30
N LEU A 83 2.44 11.73 4.41
CA LEU A 83 2.86 11.29 5.75
C LEU A 83 2.91 9.77 5.85
N ILE A 84 1.90 9.07 5.34
CA ILE A 84 1.86 7.61 5.33
C ILE A 84 3.00 7.06 4.46
N PHE A 85 3.19 7.61 3.26
CA PHE A 85 4.26 7.19 2.36
C PHE A 85 5.66 7.36 2.99
N LEU A 86 5.93 8.51 3.61
CA LEU A 86 7.19 8.76 4.32
C LEU A 86 7.39 7.80 5.50
N THR A 87 6.31 7.50 6.23
CA THR A 87 6.36 6.55 7.36
C THR A 87 6.70 5.13 6.87
N LEU A 88 6.05 4.67 5.80
CA LEU A 88 6.30 3.36 5.21
C LEU A 88 7.72 3.25 4.63
N LEU A 89 8.21 4.32 4.01
CA LEU A 89 9.57 4.40 3.50
C LEU A 89 10.59 4.35 4.63
N TYR A 90 10.33 5.08 5.73
CA TYR A 90 11.16 5.01 6.92
C TYR A 90 11.21 3.59 7.50
N ILE A 91 10.05 2.95 7.66
CA ILE A 91 9.94 1.56 8.14
C ILE A 91 10.72 0.61 7.23
N ASN A 92 10.48 0.66 5.92
CA ASN A 92 11.08 -0.28 4.97
C ASN A 92 12.58 -0.09 4.79
N LEU A 93 13.14 1.11 5.01
CA LEU A 93 14.57 1.37 4.89
C LEU A 93 15.35 1.17 6.19
N PHE A 94 14.80 1.60 7.32
CA PHE A 94 15.55 1.70 8.58
C PHE A 94 15.23 0.60 9.59
N ILE A 95 14.14 -0.16 9.43
CA ILE A 95 13.82 -1.28 10.32
C ILE A 95 14.47 -2.55 9.73
N PRO A 96 15.46 -3.16 10.42
CA PRO A 96 16.12 -4.37 9.94
C PRO A 96 15.14 -5.53 9.87
N ASP A 97 15.27 -6.36 8.84
CA ASP A 97 14.54 -7.63 8.79
C ASP A 97 15.00 -8.52 9.94
N LYS A 98 14.05 -8.97 10.77
CA LYS A 98 14.29 -9.95 11.84
C LYS A 98 14.87 -11.29 11.32
N SER A 99 14.88 -11.52 10.00
CA SER A 99 15.38 -12.76 9.41
C SER A 99 16.89 -12.95 9.48
N SER A 100 17.65 -11.88 9.73
CA SER A 100 19.10 -11.96 10.00
C SER A 100 19.43 -12.80 11.25
N LEU A 101 18.45 -13.10 12.10
CA LEU A 101 18.60 -13.96 13.29
C LEU A 101 18.33 -15.46 13.02
N ILE A 102 17.81 -15.83 11.84
CA ILE A 102 17.46 -17.24 11.53
C ILE A 102 18.62 -17.96 10.83
N THR A 103 19.54 -17.23 10.19
CA THR A 103 20.73 -17.81 9.54
C THR A 103 21.91 -18.06 10.49
N THR A 104 21.73 -17.84 11.80
CA THR A 104 22.78 -18.03 12.83
C THR A 104 22.55 -19.26 13.75
N ILE A 105 21.65 -20.18 13.38
CA ILE A 105 21.43 -21.45 14.10
C ILE A 105 21.67 -22.62 13.15
#